data_AF-W0A4Y5-F1
#
_entry.id   AF-W0A4Y5-F1
#
_cell.length_a   1.000
_cell.length_b   1.000
_cell.length_c   1.000
_cell.angle_alpha   90.00
_cell.angle_beta   90.00
_cell.angle_gamma   90.00
#
_symmetry.space_group_name_H-M   'P 1'
#
loop_
_entity.id
_entity.type
_entity.pdbx_description
1 polymer ?
#
loop_
_entity_poly.entity_id
_entity_poly.type
_entity_poly.pdbx_seq_one_letter_code
_entity_poly.pdbx_strand_id
1 'polypeptide(L)'
;MRFPARPESDARYERITLPNHGRLWSWTIQRFRPKTPPYAGLDEFEPYAVGYIELDGVLIVESRLTDVAFETLAIGMAMRLVPLLFAAADGLSSTTFAFAPAEGAAA
;
A
#
# COMPACT_ATOMS: atom_id res chain seq x y z
N MET A 1 12.04 -17.89 19.43
CA MET A 1 11.97 -17.06 18.21
C MET A 1 12.05 -15.60 18.67
N ARG A 2 13.02 -14.80 18.19
CA ARG A 2 13.20 -13.41 18.62
C ARG A 2 12.61 -12.49 17.55
N PHE A 3 11.73 -11.58 17.95
CA PHE A 3 11.15 -10.56 17.07
C PHE A 3 11.87 -9.21 17.31
N PRO A 4 12.12 -8.39 16.28
CA PRO A 4 11.89 -8.69 14.85
C PRO A 4 12.83 -9.77 14.33
N ALA A 5 12.39 -10.50 13.31
CA ALA A 5 13.21 -11.51 12.64
C ALA A 5 14.46 -10.84 12.01
N ARG A 6 15.60 -11.55 12.01
CA ARG A 6 16.86 -11.11 11.39
C ARG A 6 17.23 -12.04 10.22
N PRO A 7 16.48 -12.00 9.11
CA PRO A 7 16.60 -12.98 8.04
C PRO A 7 17.99 -12.99 7.39
N GLU A 8 18.71 -11.86 7.39
CA GLU A 8 20.05 -11.75 6.80
C GLU A 8 21.11 -12.66 7.47
N SER A 9 20.88 -13.03 8.74
CA SER A 9 21.79 -13.87 9.53
C SER A 9 21.21 -15.25 9.88
N ASP A 10 20.01 -15.57 9.39
CA ASP A 10 19.24 -16.75 9.79
C ASP A 10 18.91 -17.61 8.56
N ALA A 11 19.68 -18.69 8.37
CA ALA A 11 19.61 -19.58 7.20
C ALA A 11 18.27 -20.34 7.05
N ARG A 12 17.32 -20.17 7.98
CA ARG A 12 15.96 -20.72 7.85
C ARG A 12 15.06 -19.93 6.92
N TYR A 13 15.49 -18.74 6.50
CA TYR A 13 14.72 -17.86 5.63
C TYR A 13 15.51 -17.57 4.35
N GLU A 14 14.80 -17.50 3.24
CA GLU A 14 15.34 -17.06 1.95
C GLU A 14 14.65 -15.76 1.50
N ARG A 15 15.38 -14.93 0.75
CA ARG A 15 14.82 -13.71 0.17
C ARG A 15 14.12 -14.05 -1.14
N ILE A 16 12.84 -13.68 -1.23
CA ILE A 16 12.05 -13.81 -2.45
C ILE A 16 11.73 -12.44 -3.05
N THR A 17 11.70 -12.37 -4.38
CA THR A 17 11.17 -11.19 -5.09
C THR A 17 9.67 -11.37 -5.27
N LEU A 18 8.88 -10.42 -4.78
CA LEU A 18 7.43 -10.47 -4.91
C LEU A 18 6.98 -9.98 -6.29
N PRO A 19 5.84 -10.48 -6.81
CA PRO A 19 5.19 -9.90 -7.98
C PRO A 19 4.87 -8.41 -7.76
N ASN A 20 4.99 -7.62 -8.81
CA ASN A 20 4.65 -6.19 -8.80
C ASN A 20 3.26 -5.90 -9.39
N HIS A 21 2.50 -6.94 -9.75
CA HIS A 21 1.11 -6.88 -10.19
C HIS A 21 0.27 -7.80 -9.33
N GLY A 22 -1.01 -7.49 -9.22
CA GLY A 22 -1.95 -8.30 -8.46
C GLY A 22 -3.40 -7.91 -8.71
N ARG A 23 -4.28 -8.43 -7.87
CA ARG A 23 -5.72 -8.12 -7.92
C ARG A 23 -6.19 -7.50 -6.62
N LEU A 24 -7.06 -6.51 -6.71
CA LEU A 24 -7.71 -5.93 -5.55
C LEU A 24 -8.62 -6.97 -4.89
N TRP A 25 -8.23 -7.47 -3.73
CA TRP A 25 -8.98 -8.48 -2.97
C TRP A 25 -10.12 -7.84 -2.18
N SER A 26 -9.84 -6.73 -1.48
CA SER A 26 -10.83 -5.90 -0.79
C SER A 26 -10.28 -4.49 -0.57
N TRP A 27 -11.12 -3.53 -0.17
CA TRP A 27 -10.75 -2.13 0.02
C TRP A 27 -11.64 -1.44 1.04
N THR A 28 -11.12 -0.34 1.57
CA THR A 28 -11.86 0.62 2.38
C THR A 28 -11.41 2.03 2.05
N ILE A 29 -12.26 3.01 2.36
CA ILE A 29 -11.91 4.43 2.26
C ILE A 29 -11.70 4.95 3.68
N GLN A 30 -10.46 5.32 4.00
CA GLN A 30 -10.16 6.07 5.21
C GLN A 30 -10.70 7.49 5.00
N ARG A 31 -11.86 7.79 5.62
CA ARG A 31 -12.53 9.09 5.53
C ARG A 31 -12.23 10.04 6.68
N PHE A 32 -11.50 9.55 7.68
CA PHE A 32 -11.15 10.31 8.87
C PHE A 32 -9.65 10.25 9.09
N ARG A 33 -9.07 11.34 9.59
CA ARG A 33 -7.65 11.34 9.97
C ARG A 33 -7.39 10.24 11.01
N PRO A 34 -6.35 9.40 10.81
CA PRO A 34 -5.92 8.49 11.86
C PRO A 34 -5.54 9.26 13.13
N LYS A 35 -5.67 8.64 14.30
CA LYS A 35 -5.37 9.31 15.57
C LYS A 35 -3.90 9.77 15.61
N THR A 36 -3.70 11.03 16.02
CA THR A 36 -2.38 11.57 16.32
C THR A 36 -2.18 11.57 17.83
N PRO A 37 -1.09 10.98 18.38
CA PRO A 37 -0.09 10.10 17.73
C PRO A 37 -0.63 8.65 17.56
N PRO A 38 -0.09 7.82 16.62
CA PRO A 38 1.20 7.91 15.93
C PRO A 38 1.16 8.41 14.47
N TYR A 39 0.03 8.94 13.97
CA TYR A 39 -0.01 9.44 12.59
C TYR A 39 0.97 10.61 12.36
N ALA A 40 1.94 10.39 11.48
CA ALA A 40 3.03 11.31 11.18
C ALA A 40 2.81 12.16 9.91
N GLY A 41 1.65 12.04 9.25
CA GLY A 41 1.33 12.83 8.06
C GLY A 41 0.96 14.28 8.40
N LEU A 42 0.90 15.12 7.35
CA LEU A 42 0.51 16.54 7.43
C LEU A 42 -0.83 16.73 8.14
N ASP A 43 -1.07 17.90 8.73
CA ASP A 43 -2.32 18.25 9.43
C ASP A 43 -3.55 18.27 8.50
N GLU A 44 -3.35 18.69 7.24
CA GLU A 44 -4.35 18.60 6.19
C GLU A 44 -4.63 17.12 5.86
N PHE A 45 -5.89 16.71 6.01
CA PHE A 45 -6.31 15.33 5.79
C PHE A 45 -7.22 15.24 4.59
N GLU A 46 -6.84 14.37 3.64
CA GLU A 46 -7.64 14.05 2.47
C GLU A 46 -8.12 12.60 2.50
N PRO A 47 -9.38 12.39 2.09
CA PRO A 47 -9.93 11.16 1.56
C PRO A 47 -8.93 10.17 1.02
N TYR A 48 -8.79 8.94 1.55
CA TYR A 48 -7.94 8.01 0.82
C TYR A 48 -8.29 6.52 0.90
N ALA A 49 -8.06 5.82 -0.21
CA ALA A 49 -8.32 4.40 -0.33
C ALA A 49 -7.14 3.57 0.21
N VAL A 50 -7.49 2.50 0.91
CA VAL A 50 -6.60 1.42 1.36
C VAL A 50 -7.13 0.12 0.78
N GLY A 51 -6.26 -0.63 0.11
CA GLY A 51 -6.61 -1.89 -0.52
C GLY A 51 -5.74 -3.03 -0.03
N TYR A 52 -6.34 -4.21 -0.07
CA TYR A 52 -5.65 -5.49 0.11
C TYR A 52 -5.43 -6.07 -1.28
N ILE A 53 -4.16 -6.21 -1.69
CA ILE A 53 -3.78 -6.68 -3.03
C ILE A 53 -3.28 -8.11 -2.94
N GLU A 54 -3.95 -9.04 -3.60
CA GLU A 54 -3.47 -10.41 -3.79
C GLU A 54 -2.40 -10.43 -4.89
N LEU A 55 -1.20 -10.91 -4.54
CA LEU A 55 -0.07 -11.05 -5.46
C LEU A 55 0.07 -12.51 -5.90
N ASP A 56 -0.74 -12.93 -6.86
CA ASP A 56 -0.72 -14.25 -7.52
C ASP A 56 -0.60 -15.44 -6.54
N GLY A 57 -1.39 -15.42 -5.47
CA GLY A 57 -1.42 -16.49 -4.47
C GLY A 57 -0.19 -16.57 -3.55
N VAL A 58 0.79 -15.67 -3.70
CA VAL A 58 1.97 -15.60 -2.81
C VAL A 58 1.57 -15.04 -1.44
N LEU A 59 0.91 -13.89 -1.43
CA LEU A 59 0.42 -13.21 -0.24
C LEU A 59 -0.59 -12.10 -0.58
N ILE A 60 -1.18 -11.50 0.45
CA ILE A 60 -2.01 -10.29 0.35
C ILE A 60 -1.30 -9.13 1.06
N VAL A 61 -1.14 -8.00 0.38
CA VAL A 61 -0.52 -6.77 0.93
C VAL A 61 -1.58 -5.72 1.19
N GLU A 62 -1.60 -5.14 2.40
CA GLU A 62 -2.34 -3.90 2.67
C GLU A 62 -1.53 -2.69 2.16
N SER A 63 -2.14 -1.83 1.35
CA SER A 63 -1.45 -0.69 0.75
C SER A 63 -2.39 0.47 0.42
N ARG A 64 -1.82 1.67 0.24
CA ARG A 64 -2.54 2.84 -0.29
C ARG A 64 -2.91 2.57 -1.75
N LEU A 65 -4.12 2.96 -2.15
CA LEU A 65 -4.51 2.98 -3.55
C LEU A 65 -4.43 4.41 -4.10
N THR A 66 -3.82 4.56 -5.28
CA THR A 66 -3.61 5.84 -5.96
C THR A 66 -4.12 5.77 -7.40
N ASP A 67 -4.27 6.93 -8.04
CA ASP A 67 -4.72 7.07 -9.44
C ASP A 67 -6.03 6.31 -9.74
N VAL A 68 -6.95 6.32 -8.77
CA VAL A 68 -8.25 5.62 -8.86
C VAL A 68 -9.33 6.40 -8.11
N ALA A 69 -10.48 6.57 -8.77
CA ALA A 69 -11.66 7.13 -8.13
C ALA A 69 -12.30 6.09 -7.18
N PHE A 70 -12.86 6.52 -6.06
CA PHE A 70 -13.36 5.58 -5.05
C PHE A 70 -14.53 4.73 -5.56
N GLU A 71 -15.33 5.30 -6.45
CA GLU A 71 -16.54 4.71 -7.03
C GLU A 71 -16.22 3.69 -8.11
N THR A 72 -15.00 3.69 -8.65
CA THR A 72 -14.57 2.73 -9.68
C THR A 72 -13.90 1.50 -9.09
N LEU A 73 -13.54 1.52 -7.80
CA LEU A 73 -12.91 0.39 -7.10
C LEU A 73 -13.84 -0.83 -7.08
N ALA A 74 -13.29 -1.98 -7.49
CA ALA A 74 -14.01 -3.24 -7.56
C ALA A 74 -13.11 -4.41 -7.19
N ILE A 75 -13.66 -5.42 -6.52
CA ILE A 75 -12.97 -6.69 -6.25
C ILE A 75 -12.54 -7.31 -7.58
N GLY A 76 -11.30 -7.77 -7.64
CA GLY A 76 -10.69 -8.39 -8.82
C GLY A 76 -10.02 -7.41 -9.79
N MET A 77 -10.13 -6.10 -9.56
CA MET A 77 -9.47 -5.05 -10.36
C MET A 77 -7.96 -5.33 -10.43
N ALA A 78 -7.39 -5.26 -11.64
CA ALA A 78 -5.96 -5.44 -11.85
C ALA A 78 -5.19 -4.22 -11.33
N MET A 79 -4.17 -4.46 -10.52
CA MET A 79 -3.37 -3.41 -9.87
C MET A 79 -1.89 -3.62 -10.11
N ARG A 80 -1.12 -2.53 -10.15
CA ARG A 80 0.35 -2.53 -10.24
C ARG A 80 0.97 -1.72 -9.11
N LEU A 81 2.13 -2.17 -8.64
CA LEU A 81 2.96 -1.48 -7.65
C LEU A 81 3.50 -0.16 -8.23
N VAL A 82 3.40 0.92 -7.44
CA VAL A 82 3.94 2.24 -7.78
C VAL A 82 4.67 2.86 -6.57
N PRO A 83 5.71 3.68 -6.79
CA PRO A 83 6.28 4.48 -5.72
C PRO A 83 5.32 5.60 -5.32
N LEU A 84 5.21 5.87 -4.02
CA LEU A 84 4.42 6.96 -3.46
C LEU A 84 5.30 7.83 -2.56
N LEU A 85 5.24 9.14 -2.75
CA LEU A 85 5.88 10.08 -1.84
C LEU A 85 5.03 10.24 -0.58
N PHE A 86 5.63 10.06 0.58
CA PHE A 86 5.03 10.34 1.88
C PHE A 86 5.74 11.54 2.52
N ALA A 87 4.99 12.63 2.69
CA ALA A 87 5.44 13.82 3.38
C ALA A 87 5.07 13.73 4.88
N ALA A 88 6.09 13.69 5.74
CA ALA A 88 5.91 13.72 7.18
C ALA A 88 5.80 15.16 7.70
N ALA A 89 5.10 15.33 8.82
CA ALA A 89 4.89 16.63 9.45
C ALA A 89 6.18 17.29 9.97
N ASP A 90 7.25 16.54 10.16
CA ASP A 90 8.58 17.04 10.54
C ASP A 90 9.39 17.58 9.34
N GLY A 91 8.79 17.59 8.14
CA GLY A 91 9.42 18.07 6.91
C GLY A 91 10.24 17.02 6.17
N LEU A 92 10.38 15.80 6.70
CA LEU A 92 11.04 14.70 6.01
C LEU A 92 10.10 14.07 4.98
N SER A 93 10.59 13.87 3.77
CA SER A 93 9.89 13.11 2.73
C SER A 93 10.54 11.75 2.54
N SER A 94 9.74 10.71 2.47
CA SER A 94 10.20 9.34 2.20
C SER A 94 9.41 8.73 1.07
N THR A 95 10.06 7.88 0.27
CA THR A 95 9.37 7.07 -0.73
C THR A 95 8.87 5.81 -0.08
N THR A 96 7.57 5.56 -0.18
CA THR A 96 6.92 4.31 0.19
C THR A 96 6.31 3.67 -1.06
N PHE A 97 5.58 2.57 -0.88
CA PHE A 97 4.87 1.88 -1.94
C PHE A 97 3.36 2.13 -1.87
N ALA A 98 2.72 2.09 -3.03
CA ALA A 98 1.28 2.09 -3.23
C ALA A 98 0.90 1.18 -4.41
N PHE A 99 -0.40 1.04 -4.68
CA PHE A 99 -0.90 0.36 -5.87
C PHE A 99 -1.85 1.26 -6.66
N ALA A 100 -1.78 1.17 -7.99
CA ALA A 100 -2.66 1.86 -8.93
C ALA A 100 -3.29 0.87 -9.92
N PRO A 101 -4.45 1.17 -10.55
CA PRO A 101 -5.03 0.35 -11.61
C PRO A 101 -4.01 0.04 -12.70
N ALA A 102 -3.87 -1.23 -13.10
CA ALA A 102 -2.82 -1.68 -14.01
C ALA A 102 -2.91 -1.04 -15.40
N GLU A 103 -4.13 -0.92 -15.92
CA GLU A 103 -4.45 -0.12 -17.10
C GLU A 103 -4.79 1.29 -16.61
N GLY A 104 -4.16 2.32 -17.21
CA GLY A 104 -4.41 3.70 -16.81
C GLY A 104 -5.91 3.98 -16.80
N ALA A 105 -6.44 4.50 -15.69
CA ALA A 105 -7.77 5.05 -15.65
C ALA A 105 -7.81 6.30 -16.56
N ALA A 106 -7.92 6.06 -17.87
CA ALA A 106 -8.14 7.08 -18.88
C ALA A 106 -9.64 7.13 -19.17
N ALA A 107 -10.31 8.08 -18.52
CA ALA A 107 -11.38 8.90 -19.09
C ALA A 107 -11.65 10.08 -18.14
#